data_AF-A0A8D5UGR5-F1
#
_entry.id   AF-A0A8D5UGR5-F1
#
_cell.length_a   1.000
_cell.length_b   1.000
_cell.length_c   1.000
_cell.angle_alpha   90.00
_cell.angle_beta   90.00
_cell.angle_gamma   90.00
#
_symmetry.space_group_name_H-M   'P 1'
#
loop_
_entity.id
_entity.type
_entity.pdbx_description
1 polymer ?
#
loop_
_entity_poly.entity_id
_entity_poly.type
_entity_poly.pdbx_seq_one_letter_code
_entity_poly.pdbx_strand_id
1 'polypeptide(L)'
;MLFSNPLAVTSAPDLHQLHTISKLGIRRVELQLSSTRYSTEELADLFRTSGSEPIAFRVPPHMGLGTPTFHLEHWRYWLETVAPLFPESPKWVIGFGATVSLGEIFEFLDERPHDFNALHDFKTKYVETVINQLRQIEEIAKPLDIQLLIENAPMGGSLYFEPGQARIHPALRTPRHLLQITQTTGVKLCLDTAHARIVSNILSYMHRSRSIFTGATEKEILNAPRSWQEFYKQTKDHIALVRLSYAVSWGDTPQTAHIPFPKEAHSELLDFAEEVDTATPITLVAGETSEQLPSFLDTLRQLKKR
;
A
#
# COMPACT_ATOMS: atom_id res chain seq x y z
N MET A 1 -19.80 -12.73 -6.66
CA MET A 1 -18.55 -12.29 -6.02
C MET A 1 -18.65 -12.53 -4.52
N LEU A 2 -17.59 -13.10 -3.94
CA LEU A 2 -17.43 -13.32 -2.49
C LEU A 2 -17.73 -12.03 -1.71
N PHE A 3 -17.09 -10.94 -2.10
CA PHE A 3 -17.35 -9.60 -1.55
C PHE A 3 -18.58 -8.96 -2.19
N SER A 4 -19.42 -8.34 -1.36
CA SER A 4 -20.47 -7.40 -1.78
C SER A 4 -19.99 -5.95 -1.84
N ASN A 5 -18.74 -5.71 -1.41
CA ASN A 5 -18.09 -4.41 -1.39
C ASN A 5 -18.00 -3.78 -2.80
N PRO A 6 -17.87 -2.45 -2.89
CA PRO A 6 -17.50 -1.80 -4.14
C PRO A 6 -16.16 -2.33 -4.64
N LEU A 7 -16.17 -2.99 -5.81
CA LEU A 7 -14.98 -3.57 -6.40
C LEU A 7 -14.33 -2.62 -7.40
N ALA A 8 -13.02 -2.53 -7.33
CA ALA A 8 -12.16 -1.81 -8.26
C ALA A 8 -10.92 -2.65 -8.62
N VAL A 9 -10.13 -2.19 -9.58
CA VAL A 9 -8.85 -2.82 -9.95
C VAL A 9 -7.73 -1.80 -9.95
N THR A 10 -6.57 -2.17 -9.39
CA THR A 10 -5.35 -1.37 -9.47
C THR A 10 -4.72 -1.53 -10.86
N SER A 11 -4.44 -0.41 -11.54
CA SER A 11 -3.90 -0.37 -12.90
C SER A 11 -2.90 0.76 -13.08
N ALA A 12 -1.98 0.61 -14.03
CA ALA A 12 -1.21 1.73 -14.58
C ALA A 12 -2.09 2.60 -15.51
N PRO A 13 -1.67 3.83 -15.87
CA PRO A 13 -2.31 4.67 -16.88
C PRO A 13 -2.07 4.12 -18.31
N ASP A 14 -2.55 2.90 -18.55
CA ASP A 14 -2.46 2.21 -19.83
C ASP A 14 -3.86 1.92 -20.38
N LEU A 15 -4.15 2.45 -21.56
CA LEU A 15 -5.48 2.34 -22.17
C LEU A 15 -5.88 0.89 -22.44
N HIS A 16 -4.93 0.04 -22.82
CA HIS A 16 -5.20 -1.36 -23.12
C HIS A 16 -5.58 -2.15 -21.86
N GLN A 17 -4.86 -1.92 -20.76
CA GLN A 17 -5.19 -2.50 -19.44
C GLN A 17 -6.58 -2.05 -18.97
N LEU A 18 -6.88 -0.75 -19.04
CA LEU A 18 -8.18 -0.22 -18.62
C LEU A 18 -9.35 -0.79 -19.45
N HIS A 19 -9.18 -0.93 -20.77
CA HIS A 19 -10.17 -1.60 -21.61
C HIS A 19 -10.35 -3.07 -21.24
N THR A 20 -9.26 -3.76 -20.89
CA THR A 20 -9.32 -5.16 -20.47
C THR A 20 -10.09 -5.30 -19.16
N ILE A 21 -9.85 -4.41 -18.19
CA ILE A 21 -10.58 -4.35 -16.92
C ILE A 21 -12.08 -4.08 -17.16
N SER A 22 -12.39 -3.11 -18.02
CA SER A 22 -13.77 -2.77 -18.40
C SER A 22 -14.52 -3.94 -19.04
N LYS A 23 -13.85 -4.71 -19.93
CA LYS A 23 -14.41 -5.94 -20.52
C LYS A 23 -14.70 -7.04 -19.51
N LEU A 24 -14.02 -7.07 -18.38
CA LEU A 24 -14.29 -7.99 -17.26
C LEU A 24 -15.48 -7.53 -16.39
N GLY A 25 -16.12 -6.42 -16.75
CA GLY A 25 -17.30 -5.87 -16.08
C GLY A 25 -16.98 -4.98 -14.87
N ILE A 26 -15.71 -4.58 -14.70
CA ILE A 26 -15.28 -3.69 -13.63
C ILE A 26 -15.05 -2.30 -14.21
N ARG A 27 -15.77 -1.31 -13.67
CA ARG A 27 -15.66 0.09 -14.14
C ARG A 27 -14.73 0.92 -13.27
N ARG A 28 -14.62 0.61 -11.98
CA ARG A 28 -13.85 1.42 -11.03
C ARG A 28 -12.38 1.00 -11.01
N VAL A 29 -11.48 1.97 -10.96
CA VAL A 29 -10.04 1.71 -10.99
C VAL A 29 -9.28 2.55 -9.97
N GLU A 30 -8.31 1.93 -9.32
CA GLU A 30 -7.26 2.61 -8.57
C GLU A 30 -6.08 2.81 -9.53
N LEU A 31 -5.71 4.06 -9.82
CA LEU A 31 -4.70 4.35 -10.82
C LEU A 31 -3.33 4.62 -10.18
N GLN A 32 -2.32 3.84 -10.52
CA GLN A 32 -0.92 4.11 -10.17
C GLN A 32 -0.37 5.20 -11.10
N LEU A 33 -0.22 6.42 -10.59
CA LEU A 33 0.35 7.53 -11.37
C LEU A 33 1.79 7.22 -11.79
N SER A 34 2.17 7.65 -12.99
CA SER A 34 3.50 7.42 -13.53
C SER A 34 4.50 8.49 -13.06
N SER A 35 5.81 8.21 -13.19
CA SER A 35 6.82 9.25 -12.96
C SER A 35 6.77 10.39 -13.99
N THR A 36 6.24 10.12 -15.18
CA THR A 36 5.99 11.13 -16.21
C THR A 36 4.75 11.94 -15.83
N ARG A 37 4.84 13.25 -15.98
CA ARG A 37 3.73 14.18 -15.76
C ARG A 37 2.64 13.97 -16.81
N TYR A 38 1.39 13.90 -16.36
CA TYR A 38 0.20 13.87 -17.21
C TYR A 38 -0.66 15.10 -16.93
N SER A 39 -1.26 15.69 -17.95
CA SER A 39 -2.26 16.74 -17.75
C SER A 39 -3.59 16.16 -17.27
N THR A 40 -4.45 17.01 -16.71
CA THR A 40 -5.82 16.62 -16.33
C THR A 40 -6.59 16.11 -17.56
N GLU A 41 -6.42 16.77 -18.71
CA GLU A 41 -7.07 16.39 -19.96
C GLU A 41 -6.62 15.02 -20.46
N GLU A 42 -5.32 14.72 -20.41
CA GLU A 42 -4.79 13.42 -20.82
C GLU A 42 -5.38 12.26 -19.99
N LEU A 43 -5.47 12.44 -18.67
CA LEU A 43 -6.08 11.44 -17.80
C LEU A 43 -7.61 11.39 -17.97
N ALA A 44 -8.28 12.53 -18.16
CA ALA A 44 -9.71 12.56 -18.42
C ALA A 44 -10.05 11.82 -19.73
N ASP A 45 -9.25 12.01 -20.77
CA ASP A 45 -9.38 11.34 -22.05
C ASP A 45 -9.16 9.82 -21.92
N LEU A 46 -8.21 9.40 -21.08
CA LEU A 46 -7.97 8.00 -20.75
C LEU A 46 -9.20 7.34 -20.09
N PHE A 47 -9.80 7.98 -19.08
CA PHE A 47 -11.02 7.48 -18.42
C PHE A 47 -12.23 7.47 -19.35
N ARG A 48 -12.42 8.55 -20.13
CA ARG A 48 -13.52 8.66 -21.10
C ARG A 48 -13.43 7.58 -22.18
N THR A 49 -12.24 7.35 -22.72
CA THR A 49 -12.02 6.36 -23.80
C THR A 49 -12.19 4.94 -23.30
N SER A 50 -11.69 4.63 -22.10
CA SER A 50 -11.81 3.29 -21.50
C SER A 50 -13.21 3.00 -20.92
N GLY A 51 -14.00 4.03 -20.63
CA GLY A 51 -15.26 3.92 -19.89
C GLY A 51 -15.06 3.49 -18.43
N SER A 52 -13.89 3.81 -17.86
CA SER A 52 -13.55 3.53 -16.46
C SER A 52 -13.65 4.79 -15.59
N GLU A 53 -13.80 4.59 -14.29
CA GLU A 53 -13.99 5.64 -13.29
C GLU A 53 -12.93 5.51 -12.19
N PRO A 54 -12.20 6.58 -11.85
CA PRO A 54 -11.23 6.51 -10.76
C PRO A 54 -11.92 6.42 -9.40
N ILE A 55 -11.45 5.50 -8.55
CA ILE A 55 -11.82 5.45 -7.12
C ILE A 55 -10.71 6.03 -6.23
N ALA A 56 -9.46 5.91 -6.66
CA ALA A 56 -8.30 6.44 -5.97
C ALA A 56 -7.13 6.61 -6.94
N PHE A 57 -6.20 7.51 -6.61
CA PHE A 57 -4.92 7.63 -7.31
C PHE A 57 -3.77 7.34 -6.35
N ARG A 58 -2.88 6.43 -6.72
CA ARG A 58 -1.63 6.19 -6.00
C ARG A 58 -0.54 7.06 -6.59
N VAL A 59 0.15 7.83 -5.75
CA VAL A 59 1.20 8.76 -6.21
C VAL A 59 2.34 8.02 -6.91
N PRO A 60 3.12 8.71 -7.77
CA PRO A 60 4.23 8.09 -8.47
C PRO A 60 5.24 7.41 -7.54
N PRO A 61 5.90 6.31 -7.97
CA PRO A 61 6.81 5.52 -7.13
C PRO A 61 7.97 6.31 -6.50
N HIS A 62 8.39 7.40 -7.15
CA HIS A 62 9.48 8.25 -6.67
C HIS A 62 9.06 9.29 -5.59
N MET A 63 7.75 9.43 -5.32
CA MET A 63 7.19 10.42 -4.38
C MET A 63 6.95 9.84 -2.98
N GLY A 64 7.74 8.85 -2.57
CA GLY A 64 7.64 8.27 -1.23
C GLY A 64 7.93 9.27 -0.11
N LEU A 65 7.30 9.06 1.04
CA LEU A 65 7.39 9.92 2.22
C LEU A 65 8.49 9.46 3.19
N GLY A 66 8.94 10.34 4.08
CA GLY A 66 9.89 10.03 5.17
C GLY A 66 11.36 10.18 4.81
N THR A 67 11.68 10.60 3.58
CA THR A 67 13.05 10.91 3.13
C THR A 67 13.23 12.40 2.79
N PRO A 68 14.48 12.91 2.73
CA PRO A 68 14.78 14.29 2.33
C PRO A 68 14.42 14.62 0.87
N THR A 69 14.19 13.62 0.02
CA THR A 69 13.78 13.77 -1.39
C THR A 69 12.32 14.20 -1.56
N PHE A 70 11.64 14.55 -0.47
CA PHE A 70 10.28 15.04 -0.48
C PHE A 70 10.20 16.43 -1.13
N HIS A 71 9.30 16.57 -2.11
CA HIS A 71 9.05 17.83 -2.79
C HIS A 71 7.54 18.13 -2.79
N LEU A 72 7.14 19.12 -1.99
CA LEU A 72 5.74 19.51 -1.83
C LEU A 72 5.09 19.95 -3.16
N GLU A 73 5.85 20.62 -4.03
CA GLU A 73 5.35 21.08 -5.34
C GLU A 73 4.97 19.92 -6.28
N HIS A 74 5.63 18.75 -6.15
CA HIS A 74 5.23 17.56 -6.92
C HIS A 74 3.91 16.99 -6.42
N TRP A 75 3.68 17.02 -5.11
CA TRP A 75 2.39 16.65 -4.51
C TRP A 75 1.29 17.62 -4.92
N ARG A 76 1.55 18.94 -4.87
CA ARG A 76 0.63 19.98 -5.35
C ARG A 76 0.17 19.70 -6.77
N TYR A 77 1.14 19.52 -7.67
CA TYR A 77 0.86 19.23 -9.07
C TYR A 77 -0.10 18.05 -9.24
N TRP A 78 0.22 16.88 -8.65
CA TRP A 78 -0.62 15.70 -8.83
C TRP A 78 -1.99 15.82 -8.17
N LEU A 79 -2.09 16.43 -7.00
CA LEU A 79 -3.36 16.66 -6.32
C LEU A 79 -4.28 17.56 -7.17
N GLU A 80 -3.74 18.66 -7.70
CA GLU A 80 -4.49 19.58 -8.57
C GLU A 80 -4.86 18.92 -9.91
N THR A 81 -3.97 18.07 -10.46
CA THR A 81 -4.23 17.31 -11.68
C THR A 81 -5.38 16.32 -11.51
N VAL A 82 -5.42 15.57 -10.40
CA VAL A 82 -6.39 14.48 -10.21
C VAL A 82 -7.70 14.91 -9.54
N ALA A 83 -7.71 16.02 -8.79
CA ALA A 83 -8.91 16.51 -8.09
C ALA A 83 -10.17 16.65 -8.97
N PRO A 84 -10.08 17.11 -10.24
CA PRO A 84 -11.23 17.24 -11.15
C PRO A 84 -11.68 15.91 -11.78
N LEU A 85 -10.88 14.85 -11.67
CA LEU A 85 -11.14 13.57 -12.34
C LEU A 85 -12.07 12.66 -11.54
N PHE A 86 -12.28 12.95 -10.25
CA PHE A 86 -13.17 12.17 -9.41
C PHE A 86 -14.63 12.47 -9.76
N PRO A 87 -15.46 11.44 -10.02
CA PRO A 87 -16.87 11.65 -10.31
C PRO A 87 -17.67 12.09 -9.08
N GLU A 88 -17.29 11.60 -7.89
CA GLU A 88 -17.97 11.84 -6.62
C GLU A 88 -16.96 11.81 -5.46
N SER A 89 -17.38 12.29 -4.28
CA SER A 89 -16.62 12.16 -3.03
C SER A 89 -16.92 10.82 -2.34
N PRO A 90 -15.99 10.23 -1.57
CA PRO A 90 -14.67 10.75 -1.21
C PRO A 90 -13.63 10.60 -2.32
N LYS A 91 -12.74 11.59 -2.44
CA LYS A 91 -11.62 11.60 -3.38
C LYS A 91 -10.36 11.11 -2.68
N TRP A 92 -9.86 9.94 -3.06
CA TRP A 92 -8.70 9.35 -2.38
C TRP A 92 -7.41 9.46 -3.16
N VAL A 93 -6.37 9.97 -2.49
CA VAL A 93 -5.00 9.92 -2.99
C VAL A 93 -4.13 9.15 -2.02
N ILE A 94 -3.44 8.12 -2.51
CA ILE A 94 -2.68 7.15 -1.72
C ILE A 94 -1.19 7.51 -1.80
N GLY A 95 -0.61 7.79 -0.63
CA GLY A 95 0.83 7.88 -0.42
C GLY A 95 1.42 6.60 0.19
N PHE A 96 2.73 6.50 0.18
CA PHE A 96 3.48 5.40 0.78
C PHE A 96 4.82 5.91 1.36
N GLY A 97 5.40 5.15 2.28
CA GLY A 97 6.73 5.45 2.82
C GLY A 97 7.84 5.12 1.82
N ALA A 98 8.79 6.02 1.60
CA ALA A 98 9.99 5.78 0.82
C ALA A 98 10.89 4.72 1.46
N THR A 99 11.58 3.96 0.61
CA THR A 99 12.62 3.03 1.07
C THR A 99 13.94 3.75 1.31
N VAL A 100 14.72 3.25 2.27
CA VAL A 100 16.10 3.66 2.55
C VAL A 100 17.05 2.51 2.23
N SER A 101 18.28 2.82 1.87
CA SER A 101 19.34 1.82 1.76
C SER A 101 19.72 1.29 3.15
N LEU A 102 20.24 0.06 3.21
CA LEU A 102 20.82 -0.45 4.46
C LEU A 102 22.02 0.37 4.93
N GLY A 103 22.80 0.94 3.99
CA GLY A 103 23.94 1.81 4.28
C GLY A 103 23.53 3.04 5.10
N GLU A 104 22.45 3.72 4.72
CA GLU A 104 21.92 4.87 5.48
C GLU A 104 21.56 4.51 6.93
N ILE A 105 21.09 3.28 7.18
CA ILE A 105 20.79 2.82 8.53
C ILE A 105 22.09 2.54 9.29
N PHE A 106 23.05 1.84 8.66
CA PHE A 106 24.32 1.53 9.32
C PHE A 106 25.12 2.79 9.63
N GLU A 107 25.18 3.77 8.74
CA GLU A 107 25.80 5.07 8.98
C GLU A 107 25.15 5.77 10.19
N PHE A 108 23.82 5.75 10.29
CA PHE A 108 23.11 6.32 11.44
C PHE A 108 23.43 5.62 12.77
N LEU A 109 23.63 4.30 12.74
CA LEU A 109 24.04 3.49 13.90
C LEU A 109 25.52 3.71 14.25
N ASP A 110 26.40 3.83 13.27
CA ASP A 110 27.85 4.02 13.44
C ASP A 110 28.18 5.40 14.03
N GLU A 111 27.35 6.41 13.74
CA GLU A 111 27.39 7.71 14.44
C GLU A 111 27.04 7.59 15.94
N ARG A 112 26.45 6.47 16.38
CA ARG A 112 25.89 6.25 17.73
C ARG A 112 26.23 4.84 18.25
N PRO A 113 27.51 4.45 18.34
CA PRO A 113 27.95 3.06 18.52
C PRO A 113 27.59 2.42 19.87
N HIS A 114 27.06 3.19 20.83
CA HIS A 114 26.66 2.72 22.16
C HIS A 114 25.17 2.93 22.48
N ASP A 115 24.40 3.42 21.50
CA ASP A 115 22.98 3.66 21.68
C ASP A 115 22.16 2.47 21.16
N PHE A 116 21.77 1.59 22.09
CA PHE A 116 20.91 0.44 21.80
C PHE A 116 19.53 0.83 21.29
N ASN A 117 19.12 2.09 21.43
CA ASN A 117 17.86 2.62 20.89
C ASN A 117 18.04 3.32 19.53
N ALA A 118 19.26 3.41 18.97
CA ALA A 118 19.49 4.18 17.75
C ALA A 118 18.61 3.74 16.57
N LEU A 119 18.37 2.43 16.39
CA LEU A 119 17.44 1.94 15.36
C LEU A 119 15.98 2.34 15.63
N HIS A 120 15.57 2.35 16.90
CA HIS A 120 14.25 2.82 17.31
C HIS A 120 14.09 4.32 17.04
N ASP A 121 15.12 5.09 17.35
CA ASP A 121 15.15 6.54 17.15
C ASP A 121 15.15 6.90 15.66
N PHE A 122 15.90 6.16 14.84
CA PHE A 122 15.86 6.31 13.37
C PHE A 122 14.42 6.16 12.85
N LYS A 123 13.74 5.08 13.26
CA LYS A 123 12.34 4.83 12.84
C LYS A 123 11.38 5.88 13.37
N THR A 124 11.58 6.35 14.60
CA THR A 124 10.76 7.39 15.21
C THR A 124 10.91 8.70 14.43
N LYS A 125 12.15 9.13 14.14
CA LYS A 125 12.43 10.29 13.28
C LYS A 125 11.81 10.16 11.89
N TYR A 126 11.90 8.96 11.30
CA TYR A 126 11.26 8.69 10.01
C TYR A 126 9.74 8.86 10.08
N VAL A 127 9.07 8.28 11.09
CA VAL A 127 7.61 8.41 11.27
C VAL A 127 7.20 9.86 11.54
N GLU A 128 7.95 10.60 12.36
CA GLU A 128 7.73 12.02 12.59
C GLU A 128 7.87 12.84 11.30
N THR A 129 8.86 12.50 10.47
CA THR A 129 9.05 13.12 9.15
C THR A 129 7.86 12.84 8.24
N VAL A 130 7.37 11.60 8.18
CA VAL A 130 6.15 11.24 7.42
C VAL A 130 4.93 12.03 7.93
N ILE A 131 4.74 12.13 9.24
CA ILE A 131 3.64 12.91 9.86
C ILE A 131 3.71 14.38 9.43
N ASN A 132 4.89 14.99 9.50
CA ASN A 132 5.09 16.38 9.13
C ASN A 132 4.87 16.62 7.63
N GLN A 133 5.32 15.71 6.77
CA GLN A 133 5.09 15.79 5.34
C GLN A 133 3.60 15.61 4.99
N LEU A 134 2.91 14.65 5.61
CA LEU A 134 1.47 14.46 5.43
C LEU A 134 0.66 15.71 5.84
N ARG A 135 1.04 16.38 6.93
CA ARG A 135 0.41 17.65 7.33
C ARG A 135 0.57 18.74 6.27
N GLN A 136 1.76 18.87 5.69
CA GLN A 136 1.99 19.83 4.59
C GLN A 136 1.17 19.48 3.35
N ILE A 137 1.02 18.19 3.03
CA ILE A 137 0.19 17.75 1.90
C ILE A 137 -1.30 18.00 2.18
N GLU A 138 -1.77 17.75 3.41
CA GLU A 138 -3.16 17.99 3.84
C GLU A 138 -3.58 19.46 3.65
N GLU A 139 -2.67 20.42 3.85
CA GLU A 139 -2.95 21.85 3.58
C GLU A 139 -3.35 22.10 2.12
N ILE A 140 -2.89 21.27 1.19
CA ILE A 140 -3.20 21.34 -0.24
C ILE A 140 -4.39 20.44 -0.59
N ALA A 141 -4.46 19.24 0.00
CA ALA A 141 -5.49 18.24 -0.29
C ALA A 141 -6.89 18.69 0.20
N LYS A 142 -6.96 19.33 1.38
CA LYS A 142 -8.24 19.71 2.01
C LYS A 142 -9.07 20.70 1.17
N PRO A 143 -8.50 21.79 0.61
CA PRO A 143 -9.23 22.66 -0.32
C PRO A 143 -9.75 21.97 -1.59
N LEU A 144 -9.11 20.85 -1.98
CA LEU A 144 -9.48 20.06 -3.17
C LEU A 144 -10.52 18.97 -2.87
N ASP A 145 -10.99 18.88 -1.61
CA ASP A 145 -11.82 17.79 -1.08
C ASP A 145 -11.18 16.41 -1.27
N ILE A 146 -9.85 16.34 -1.16
CA ILE A 146 -9.09 15.08 -1.22
C ILE A 146 -8.79 14.61 0.19
N GLN A 147 -9.13 13.34 0.45
CA GLN A 147 -8.71 12.62 1.64
C GLN A 147 -7.46 11.81 1.33
N LEU A 148 -6.37 12.08 2.04
CA LEU A 148 -5.14 11.32 1.91
C LEU A 148 -5.25 9.95 2.59
N LEU A 149 -4.75 8.93 1.90
CA LEU A 149 -4.55 7.60 2.42
C LEU A 149 -3.05 7.31 2.54
N ILE A 150 -2.63 6.58 3.58
CA ILE A 150 -1.28 6.03 3.69
C ILE A 150 -1.33 4.50 3.56
N GLU A 151 -0.47 3.96 2.70
CA GLU A 151 -0.34 2.53 2.46
C GLU A 151 0.62 1.87 3.46
N ASN A 152 0.28 0.67 3.95
CA ASN A 152 1.22 -0.14 4.73
C ASN A 152 2.32 -0.72 3.84
N ALA A 153 3.54 -0.71 4.36
CA ALA A 153 4.73 -1.08 3.62
C ALA A 153 5.08 -2.58 3.76
N PRO A 154 5.70 -3.20 2.73
CA PRO A 154 6.34 -4.51 2.84
C PRO A 154 7.66 -4.42 3.62
N MET A 155 8.38 -5.55 3.78
CA MET A 155 9.63 -5.55 4.54
C MET A 155 10.74 -4.80 3.79
N GLY A 156 10.86 -5.03 2.49
CA GLY A 156 11.86 -4.47 1.61
C GLY A 156 11.28 -3.88 0.32
N GLY A 157 12.13 -3.25 -0.49
CA GLY A 157 11.77 -2.89 -1.87
C GLY A 157 11.83 -4.10 -2.81
N SER A 158 11.47 -3.91 -4.08
CA SER A 158 11.46 -4.98 -5.10
C SER A 158 12.80 -5.68 -5.32
N LEU A 159 13.91 -5.03 -4.96
CA LEU A 159 15.29 -5.53 -5.11
C LEU A 159 15.92 -5.85 -3.74
N TYR A 160 15.10 -6.08 -2.71
CA TYR A 160 15.58 -6.27 -1.34
C TYR A 160 16.57 -7.44 -1.19
N PHE A 161 16.35 -8.53 -1.91
CA PHE A 161 17.22 -9.70 -1.89
C PHE A 161 18.42 -9.59 -2.85
N GLU A 162 18.50 -8.54 -3.67
CA GLU A 162 19.58 -8.37 -4.63
C GLU A 162 20.84 -7.77 -3.96
N PRO A 163 22.01 -8.42 -4.08
CA PRO A 163 23.24 -7.95 -3.46
C PRO A 163 23.59 -6.50 -3.85
N GLY A 164 23.86 -5.66 -2.85
CA GLY A 164 24.22 -4.26 -3.06
C GLY A 164 23.06 -3.33 -3.47
N GLN A 165 21.85 -3.85 -3.63
CA GLN A 165 20.65 -3.09 -4.01
C GLN A 165 19.55 -3.14 -2.92
N ALA A 166 19.90 -3.70 -1.75
CA ALA A 166 18.99 -3.86 -0.64
C ALA A 166 18.49 -2.50 -0.12
N ARG A 167 17.21 -2.23 -0.39
CA ARG A 167 16.47 -1.11 0.18
C ARG A 167 15.36 -1.65 1.08
N ILE A 168 15.17 -1.03 2.23
CA ILE A 168 14.11 -1.39 3.18
C ILE A 168 13.14 -0.24 3.39
N HIS A 169 11.88 -0.55 3.65
CA HIS A 169 10.98 0.43 4.24
C HIS A 169 11.30 0.52 5.72
N PRO A 170 11.73 1.64 6.30
CA PRO A 170 12.15 1.63 7.71
C PRO A 170 10.96 1.52 8.68
N ALA A 171 9.81 2.10 8.33
CA ALA A 171 8.58 2.10 9.13
C ALA A 171 7.34 1.79 8.27
N LEU A 172 6.13 2.04 8.81
CA LEU A 172 4.81 1.77 8.16
C LEU A 172 4.50 0.29 7.89
N ARG A 173 5.37 -0.60 8.35
CA ARG A 173 5.23 -2.06 8.23
C ARG A 173 4.34 -2.67 9.29
N THR A 174 4.12 -1.98 10.42
CA THR A 174 3.39 -2.52 11.59
C THR A 174 2.19 -1.64 11.95
N PRO A 175 1.14 -2.20 12.59
CA PRO A 175 -0.02 -1.43 13.04
C PRO A 175 0.38 -0.24 13.91
N ARG A 176 1.38 -0.39 14.79
CA ARG A 176 1.87 0.67 15.67
C ARG A 176 2.20 1.97 14.92
N HIS A 177 3.02 1.90 13.87
CA HIS A 177 3.42 3.10 13.12
C HIS A 177 2.23 3.69 12.35
N LEU A 178 1.39 2.84 11.77
CA LEU A 178 0.23 3.27 10.99
C LEU A 178 -0.83 3.94 11.86
N LEU A 179 -1.11 3.38 13.04
CA LEU A 179 -2.01 3.96 14.03
C LEU A 179 -1.47 5.29 14.54
N GLN A 180 -0.17 5.37 14.84
CA GLN A 180 0.46 6.63 15.23
C GLN A 180 0.27 7.71 14.14
N ILE A 181 0.50 7.39 12.87
CA ILE A 181 0.32 8.33 11.76
C ILE A 181 -1.16 8.76 11.65
N THR A 182 -2.07 7.79 11.50
CA THR A 182 -3.50 8.05 11.27
C THR A 182 -4.17 8.81 12.41
N GLN A 183 -3.82 8.50 13.67
CA GLN A 183 -4.35 9.20 14.84
C GLN A 183 -3.80 10.63 14.98
N THR A 184 -2.58 10.87 14.49
CA THR A 184 -1.89 12.17 14.62
C THR A 184 -2.23 13.14 13.49
N THR A 185 -2.52 12.63 12.30
CA THR A 185 -2.79 13.44 11.09
C THR A 185 -4.25 13.40 10.64
N GLY A 186 -5.02 12.39 11.05
CA GLY A 186 -6.39 12.18 10.56
C GLY A 186 -6.46 11.49 9.19
N VAL A 187 -5.32 11.21 8.54
CA VAL A 187 -5.28 10.43 7.30
C VAL A 187 -5.80 9.02 7.55
N LYS A 188 -6.36 8.40 6.51
CA LYS A 188 -6.87 7.02 6.58
C LYS A 188 -5.86 6.04 5.97
N LEU A 189 -6.13 4.74 6.10
CA LEU A 189 -5.27 3.68 5.60
C LEU A 189 -5.78 3.12 4.28
N CYS A 190 -4.85 2.88 3.36
CA CYS A 190 -4.99 1.90 2.31
C CYS A 190 -4.33 0.61 2.79
N LEU A 191 -5.11 -0.40 3.17
CA LEU A 191 -4.56 -1.68 3.60
C LEU A 191 -4.23 -2.54 2.38
N ASP A 192 -2.95 -2.78 2.15
CA ASP A 192 -2.44 -3.80 1.26
C ASP A 192 -2.26 -5.14 2.00
N THR A 193 -3.09 -6.13 1.67
CA THR A 193 -3.11 -7.43 2.34
C THR A 193 -1.86 -8.27 2.05
N ALA A 194 -1.25 -8.08 0.87
CA ALA A 194 -0.01 -8.78 0.52
C ALA A 194 1.16 -8.25 1.37
N HIS A 195 1.30 -6.93 1.49
CA HIS A 195 2.30 -6.31 2.37
C HIS A 195 2.10 -6.70 3.84
N ALA A 196 0.86 -6.65 4.34
CA ALA A 196 0.55 -7.05 5.71
C ALA A 196 0.91 -8.52 5.96
N ARG A 197 0.72 -9.40 4.98
CA ARG A 197 1.11 -10.81 5.05
C ARG A 197 2.62 -10.98 5.11
N ILE A 198 3.36 -10.34 4.21
CA ILE A 198 4.82 -10.39 4.19
C ILE A 198 5.37 -9.98 5.56
N VAL A 199 4.94 -8.83 6.08
CA VAL A 199 5.44 -8.34 7.37
C VAL A 199 5.07 -9.26 8.52
N SER A 200 3.81 -9.68 8.62
CA SER A 200 3.35 -10.56 9.70
C SER A 200 4.12 -11.88 9.74
N ASN A 201 4.38 -12.47 8.56
CA ASN A 201 5.13 -13.71 8.44
C ASN A 201 6.62 -13.53 8.78
N ILE A 202 7.27 -12.50 8.22
CA ILE A 202 8.70 -12.27 8.43
C ILE A 202 8.99 -11.96 9.91
N LEU A 203 8.21 -11.08 10.54
CA LEU A 203 8.41 -10.75 11.94
C LEU A 203 8.08 -11.93 12.87
N SER A 204 7.03 -12.70 12.56
CA SER A 204 6.72 -13.94 13.30
C SER A 204 7.84 -14.98 13.17
N TYR A 205 8.47 -15.09 11.99
CA TYR A 205 9.63 -15.95 11.80
C TYR A 205 10.84 -15.45 12.59
N MET A 206 11.11 -14.14 12.60
CA MET A 206 12.20 -13.54 13.38
C MET A 206 12.03 -13.78 14.87
N HIS A 207 10.81 -13.67 15.38
CA HIS A 207 10.49 -13.99 16.77
C HIS A 207 10.88 -15.42 17.14
N ARG A 208 10.68 -16.38 16.22
CA ARG A 208 11.02 -17.80 16.42
C ARG A 208 12.51 -18.10 16.21
N SER A 209 13.12 -17.47 15.21
CA SER A 209 14.50 -17.74 14.79
C SER A 209 15.56 -16.91 15.50
N ARG A 210 15.18 -15.85 16.25
CA ARG A 210 16.07 -14.87 16.87
C ARG A 210 17.00 -14.16 15.86
N SER A 211 16.53 -14.00 14.62
CA SER A 211 17.27 -13.39 13.50
C SER A 211 17.00 -11.88 13.38
N ILE A 212 18.01 -11.07 13.02
CA ILE A 212 17.98 -9.58 12.98
C ILE A 212 17.92 -9.03 11.53
N PHE A 213 17.69 -9.88 10.53
CA PHE A 213 18.03 -9.60 9.12
C PHE A 213 17.28 -8.48 8.37
N THR A 214 16.37 -7.70 8.96
CA THR A 214 15.48 -6.77 8.21
C THR A 214 15.37 -5.35 8.77
N GLY A 215 16.30 -4.96 9.65
CA GLY A 215 16.21 -3.67 10.37
C GLY A 215 14.92 -3.56 11.18
N ALA A 216 14.44 -4.67 11.76
CA ALA A 216 13.33 -4.70 12.70
C ALA A 216 13.85 -4.55 14.14
N THR A 217 13.18 -3.74 14.95
CA THR A 217 13.48 -3.62 16.37
C THR A 217 12.92 -4.82 17.14
N GLU A 218 13.50 -5.14 18.29
CA GLU A 218 12.97 -6.22 19.17
C GLU A 218 11.49 -6.01 19.51
N LYS A 219 11.08 -4.77 19.78
CA LYS A 219 9.67 -4.42 20.04
C LYS A 219 8.75 -4.71 18.85
N GLU A 220 9.20 -4.50 17.62
CA GLU A 220 8.40 -4.86 16.43
C GLU A 220 8.28 -6.36 16.28
N ILE A 221 9.34 -7.11 16.59
CA ILE A 221 9.34 -8.58 16.51
C ILE A 221 8.40 -9.18 17.58
N LEU A 222 8.49 -8.70 18.83
CA LEU A 222 7.69 -9.21 19.95
C LEU A 222 6.20 -8.88 19.83
N ASN A 223 5.86 -7.74 19.21
CA ASN A 223 4.48 -7.27 19.07
C ASN A 223 3.95 -7.41 17.64
N ALA A 224 4.61 -8.21 16.79
CA ALA A 224 4.17 -8.43 15.43
C ALA A 224 2.82 -9.16 15.40
N PRO A 225 1.87 -8.74 14.55
CA PRO A 225 0.69 -9.54 14.26
C PRO A 225 1.10 -10.92 13.74
N ARG A 226 0.41 -11.97 14.19
CA ARG A 226 0.71 -13.36 13.79
C ARG A 226 0.21 -13.67 12.40
N SER A 227 -0.75 -12.89 11.90
CA SER A 227 -1.29 -12.99 10.56
C SER A 227 -1.71 -11.61 10.05
N TRP A 228 -1.93 -11.52 8.73
CA TRP A 228 -2.43 -10.28 8.13
C TRP A 228 -3.90 -10.00 8.51
N GLN A 229 -4.70 -11.01 8.88
CA GLN A 229 -6.03 -10.76 9.44
C GLN A 229 -5.94 -10.14 10.84
N GLU A 230 -4.97 -10.55 11.66
CA GLU A 230 -4.72 -9.89 12.95
C GLU A 230 -4.25 -8.45 12.73
N PHE A 231 -3.41 -8.22 11.72
CA PHE A 231 -3.03 -6.87 11.29
C PHE A 231 -4.27 -6.03 10.94
N TYR A 232 -5.17 -6.57 10.12
CA TYR A 232 -6.44 -5.94 9.77
C TYR A 232 -7.25 -5.61 11.02
N LYS A 233 -7.46 -6.56 11.94
CA LYS A 233 -8.22 -6.35 13.18
C LYS A 233 -7.68 -5.18 14.02
N GLN A 234 -6.37 -5.02 14.08
CA GLN A 234 -5.72 -3.94 14.84
C GLN A 234 -5.85 -2.56 14.15
N THR A 235 -6.17 -2.52 12.85
CA THR A 235 -6.15 -1.29 12.05
C THR A 235 -7.50 -0.92 11.43
N LYS A 236 -8.49 -1.81 11.50
CA LYS A 236 -9.76 -1.73 10.76
C LYS A 236 -10.49 -0.39 10.87
N ASP A 237 -10.51 0.25 12.03
CA ASP A 237 -11.24 1.51 12.27
C ASP A 237 -10.61 2.71 11.53
N HIS A 238 -9.39 2.53 11.01
CA HIS A 238 -8.65 3.54 10.27
C HIS A 238 -8.57 3.25 8.76
N ILE A 239 -9.11 2.12 8.29
CA ILE A 239 -9.04 1.73 6.87
C ILE A 239 -10.16 2.40 6.07
N ALA A 240 -9.81 3.02 4.95
CA ALA A 240 -10.76 3.55 3.97
C ALA A 240 -10.80 2.74 2.67
N LEU A 241 -9.70 2.05 2.34
CA LEU A 241 -9.56 1.25 1.13
C LEU A 241 -8.76 -0.02 1.43
N VAL A 242 -9.14 -1.15 0.84
CA VAL A 242 -8.38 -2.40 0.91
C VAL A 242 -7.87 -2.78 -0.48
N ARG A 243 -6.56 -2.92 -0.62
CA ARG A 243 -5.95 -3.58 -1.77
C ARG A 243 -5.78 -5.07 -1.47
N LEU A 244 -6.65 -5.86 -2.08
CA LEU A 244 -6.76 -7.29 -1.83
C LEU A 244 -5.91 -8.06 -2.83
N SER A 245 -4.83 -8.65 -2.30
CA SER A 245 -3.98 -9.58 -3.02
C SER A 245 -3.21 -10.47 -2.02
N TYR A 246 -2.56 -11.49 -2.54
CA TYR A 246 -1.77 -12.42 -1.74
C TYR A 246 -0.29 -12.23 -2.01
N ALA A 247 0.55 -12.70 -1.09
CA ALA A 247 1.99 -12.82 -1.28
C ALA A 247 2.48 -14.17 -0.74
N VAL A 248 3.52 -14.71 -1.36
CA VAL A 248 4.30 -15.77 -0.72
C VAL A 248 4.87 -15.22 0.60
N SER A 249 5.09 -16.06 1.61
CA SER A 249 5.46 -15.61 2.97
C SER A 249 6.70 -14.71 3.06
N TRP A 250 7.54 -14.69 2.02
CA TRP A 250 8.74 -13.87 1.88
C TRP A 250 8.73 -12.99 0.62
N GLY A 251 7.58 -12.92 -0.05
CA GLY A 251 7.49 -12.40 -1.40
C GLY A 251 7.58 -10.88 -1.44
N ASP A 252 8.80 -10.33 -1.49
CA ASP A 252 9.05 -8.90 -1.74
C ASP A 252 9.32 -8.62 -3.25
N THR A 253 9.25 -9.64 -4.11
CA THR A 253 9.49 -9.49 -5.56
C THR A 253 8.17 -9.39 -6.35
N PRO A 254 8.18 -8.77 -7.54
CA PRO A 254 6.96 -8.62 -8.35
C PRO A 254 6.26 -9.95 -8.71
N GLN A 255 7.01 -11.05 -8.82
CA GLN A 255 6.47 -12.36 -9.16
C GLN A 255 5.82 -13.08 -7.96
N THR A 256 6.13 -12.64 -6.73
CA THR A 256 5.75 -13.32 -5.49
C THR A 256 4.88 -12.46 -4.58
N ALA A 257 4.85 -11.15 -4.80
CA ALA A 257 3.94 -10.18 -4.22
C ALA A 257 2.74 -9.94 -5.14
N HIS A 258 1.61 -9.56 -4.54
CA HIS A 258 0.37 -9.20 -5.24
C HIS A 258 -0.18 -10.26 -6.21
N ILE A 259 -0.04 -11.53 -5.87
CA ILE A 259 -0.57 -12.65 -6.63
C ILE A 259 -2.03 -12.97 -6.22
N PRO A 260 -2.79 -13.72 -7.04
CA PRO A 260 -4.08 -14.27 -6.61
C PRO A 260 -3.92 -15.18 -5.38
N PHE A 261 -4.97 -15.27 -4.55
CA PHE A 261 -4.96 -16.16 -3.39
C PHE A 261 -4.88 -17.63 -3.84
N PRO A 262 -3.87 -18.39 -3.40
CA PRO A 262 -3.79 -19.82 -3.69
C PRO A 262 -4.83 -20.59 -2.88
N LYS A 263 -5.12 -21.84 -3.28
CA LYS A 263 -6.20 -22.66 -2.69
C LYS A 263 -6.03 -22.86 -1.18
N GLU A 264 -4.80 -22.95 -0.72
CA GLU A 264 -4.43 -23.17 0.67
C GLU A 264 -4.73 -21.94 1.53
N ALA A 265 -4.84 -20.74 0.93
CA ALA A 265 -5.16 -19.49 1.59
C ALA A 265 -6.64 -19.09 1.44
N HIS A 266 -7.50 -19.95 0.88
CA HIS A 266 -8.92 -19.63 0.70
C HIS A 266 -9.67 -19.47 2.02
N SER A 267 -9.32 -20.24 3.07
CA SER A 267 -9.92 -20.06 4.39
C SER A 267 -9.61 -18.68 4.95
N GLU A 268 -8.36 -18.22 4.81
CA GLU A 268 -7.95 -16.88 5.23
C GLU A 268 -8.78 -15.78 4.56
N LEU A 269 -9.07 -15.97 3.26
CA LEU A 269 -9.86 -15.05 2.46
C LEU A 269 -11.36 -15.06 2.81
N LEU A 270 -11.90 -16.23 3.14
CA LEU A 270 -13.28 -16.38 3.59
C LEU A 270 -13.49 -15.70 4.95
N ASP A 271 -12.59 -15.94 5.91
CA ASP A 271 -12.64 -15.30 7.23
C ASP A 271 -12.61 -13.77 7.09
N PHE A 272 -11.73 -13.25 6.22
CA PHE A 272 -11.65 -11.81 5.97
C PHE A 272 -12.92 -11.24 5.31
N ALA A 273 -13.57 -12.00 4.43
CA ALA A 273 -14.82 -11.57 3.79
C ALA A 273 -15.98 -11.41 4.77
N GLU A 274 -15.97 -12.15 5.89
CA GLU A 274 -16.96 -11.99 6.96
C GLU A 274 -16.66 -10.80 7.87
N GLU A 275 -15.40 -10.40 7.99
CA GLU A 275 -14.95 -9.34 8.89
C GLU A 275 -14.93 -7.95 8.26
N VAL A 276 -14.71 -7.85 6.94
CA VAL A 276 -14.56 -6.57 6.25
C VAL A 276 -15.88 -5.81 6.20
N ASP A 277 -15.86 -4.52 6.54
CA ASP A 277 -17.03 -3.66 6.38
C ASP A 277 -17.44 -3.61 4.91
N THR A 278 -18.69 -3.96 4.63
CA THR A 278 -19.30 -3.95 3.29
C THR A 278 -19.21 -2.61 2.57
N ALA A 279 -19.06 -1.49 3.30
CA ALA A 279 -18.90 -0.16 2.73
C ALA A 279 -17.46 0.12 2.27
N THR A 280 -16.45 -0.55 2.84
CA THR A 280 -15.04 -0.35 2.47
C THR A 280 -14.76 -0.88 1.06
N PRO A 281 -14.32 -0.04 0.11
CA PRO A 281 -14.03 -0.53 -1.24
C PRO A 281 -12.82 -1.46 -1.26
N ILE A 282 -12.86 -2.43 -2.18
CA ILE A 282 -11.81 -3.43 -2.37
C ILE A 282 -11.24 -3.27 -3.78
N THR A 283 -9.94 -2.99 -3.87
CA THR A 283 -9.18 -2.98 -5.12
C THR A 283 -8.46 -4.31 -5.29
N LEU A 284 -8.63 -4.93 -6.46
CA LEU A 284 -7.88 -6.14 -6.85
C LEU A 284 -6.67 -5.72 -7.67
N VAL A 285 -5.55 -6.43 -7.53
CA VAL A 285 -4.38 -6.16 -8.38
C VAL A 285 -4.59 -6.79 -9.76
N ALA A 286 -4.39 -6.01 -10.83
CA ALA A 286 -4.51 -6.51 -12.20
C ALA A 286 -3.51 -7.64 -12.51
N GLY A 287 -2.35 -7.59 -11.85
CA GLY A 287 -1.24 -8.51 -12.06
C GLY A 287 -0.32 -8.08 -13.21
N GLU A 288 0.78 -8.81 -13.37
CA GLU A 288 1.74 -8.64 -14.48
C GLU A 288 1.27 -9.35 -15.76
N THR A 289 0.45 -10.40 -15.62
CA THR A 289 -0.04 -11.18 -16.76
C THR A 289 -1.54 -10.96 -16.99
N SER A 290 -1.95 -11.05 -18.25
CA SER A 290 -3.36 -10.88 -18.65
C SER A 290 -4.32 -11.91 -18.05
N GLU A 291 -3.79 -13.03 -17.55
CA GLU A 291 -4.58 -14.14 -16.95
C GLU A 291 -4.77 -14.00 -15.44
N GLN A 292 -3.96 -13.20 -14.75
CA GLN A 292 -4.00 -13.10 -13.28
C GLN A 292 -5.33 -12.52 -12.78
N LEU A 293 -5.76 -11.36 -13.30
CA LEU A 293 -7.02 -10.75 -12.89
C LEU A 293 -8.24 -11.63 -13.20
N PRO A 294 -8.42 -12.22 -14.41
CA PRO A 294 -9.48 -13.19 -14.66
C PRO A 294 -9.49 -14.36 -13.67
N SER A 295 -8.32 -14.97 -13.42
CA SER A 295 -8.17 -16.07 -12.46
C SER A 295 -8.57 -15.67 -11.04
N PHE A 296 -8.19 -14.45 -10.63
CA PHE A 296 -8.54 -13.90 -9.33
C PHE A 296 -10.07 -13.70 -9.21
N LEU A 297 -10.70 -13.11 -10.22
CA LEU A 297 -12.15 -12.92 -10.25
C LEU A 297 -12.90 -14.25 -10.20
N ASP A 298 -12.44 -15.24 -10.95
CA ASP A 298 -13.06 -16.57 -10.95
C ASP A 298 -12.92 -17.26 -9.60
N THR A 299 -11.78 -17.12 -8.93
CA THR A 299 -11.58 -17.59 -7.55
C THR A 299 -12.61 -16.97 -6.61
N LEU A 300 -12.79 -15.65 -6.66
CA LEU A 300 -13.78 -14.92 -5.84
C LEU A 300 -15.23 -15.31 -6.18
N ARG A 301 -15.53 -15.68 -7.43
CA ARG A 301 -16.86 -16.18 -7.82
C ARG A 301 -17.12 -17.59 -7.30
N GLN A 302 -16.12 -18.47 -7.38
CA GLN A 302 -16.22 -19.85 -6.93
C GLN A 302 -16.38 -19.93 -5.41
N LEU A 303 -15.63 -19.11 -4.66
CA LEU A 303 -15.71 -19.09 -3.20
C LEU A 303 -17.09 -18.65 -2.68
N LYS A 304 -17.79 -17.74 -3.36
CA LYS A 304 -19.17 -17.36 -2.98
C LYS A 304 -20.18 -18.53 -3.10
N LYS A 305 -19.93 -19.48 -4.01
CA LYS A 305 -20.87 -20.59 -4.26
C LYS A 305 -20.76 -21.70 -3.22
N ARG A 306 -19.72 -21.66 -2.40
CA ARG A 306 -19.48 -22.60 -1.30
C ARG A 306 -20.09 -22.03 -0.03
#